data_AF-A0A920HTR2-F1
#
_entry.id   AF-A0A920HTR2-F1
#
_cell.length_a   1.000
_cell.length_b   1.000
_cell.length_c   1.000
_cell.angle_alpha   90.00
_cell.angle_beta   90.00
_cell.angle_gamma   90.00
#
_symmetry.space_group_name_H-M   'P 1'
#
loop_
_entity.id
_entity.type
_entity.pdbx_description
1 polymer ?
#
loop_
_entity_poly.entity_id
_entity_poly.type
_entity_poly.pdbx_seq_one_letter_code
_entity_poly.pdbx_strand_id
1 'polypeptide(L)'
;MPEIAARSHINNIDVVVQKSVKDAEINYNSVNAIAVTSGPGLKGGLLVGVTFAKTMASILKKPLLGINHLEGHALTIRMTQKISFPYLLLLVTGGIRSLSS
;
A
#
# COMPACT_ATOMS: atom_id res chain seq x y z
N MET A 1 8.35 16.71 -10.91
CA MET A 1 7.93 17.63 -9.83
C MET A 1 7.02 16.89 -8.85
N PRO A 2 7.24 16.97 -7.53
CA PRO A 2 6.46 16.24 -6.52
C PRO A 2 4.94 16.49 -6.57
N GLU A 3 4.53 17.71 -6.95
CA GLU A 3 3.13 18.09 -7.07
C GLU A 3 2.38 17.32 -8.17
N ILE A 4 3.03 17.05 -9.30
CA ILE A 4 2.46 16.29 -10.43
C ILE A 4 2.18 14.84 -9.99
N ALA A 5 3.07 14.25 -9.19
CA ALA A 5 2.87 12.91 -8.65
C ALA A 5 1.67 12.85 -7.70
N ALA A 6 1.51 13.83 -6.80
CA ALA A 6 0.36 13.90 -5.89
C ALA A 6 -0.96 14.07 -6.64
N ARG A 7 -1.02 14.94 -7.67
CA ARG A 7 -2.21 15.11 -8.52
C ARG A 7 -2.57 13.84 -9.27
N SER A 8 -1.59 13.11 -9.79
CA SER A 8 -1.83 11.83 -10.45
C SER A 8 -2.44 10.80 -9.49
N HIS A 9 -2.01 10.76 -8.22
CA HIS A 9 -2.65 9.89 -7.22
C HIS A 9 -4.11 10.28 -6.97
N ILE A 10 -4.42 11.57 -6.85
CA ILE A 10 -5.80 12.04 -6.62
C ILE A 10 -6.71 11.63 -7.78
N ASN A 11 -6.24 11.79 -9.02
CA ASN A 11 -7.05 11.54 -10.22
C ASN A 11 -7.26 10.06 -10.54
N ASN A 12 -6.43 9.17 -9.98
CA ASN A 12 -6.45 7.75 -10.36
C ASN A 12 -6.85 6.81 -9.21
N ILE A 13 -6.82 7.25 -7.95
CA ILE A 13 -7.04 6.35 -6.80
C ILE A 13 -8.44 5.73 -6.79
N ASP A 14 -9.45 6.49 -7.19
CA ASP A 14 -10.83 6.05 -7.32
C ASP A 14 -10.99 5.05 -8.48
N VAL A 15 -10.43 5.38 -9.66
CA VAL A 15 -10.46 4.52 -10.85
C VAL A 15 -9.79 3.18 -10.58
N VAL A 16 -8.61 3.21 -9.96
CA VAL A 16 -7.85 2.00 -9.62
C VAL A 16 -8.64 1.13 -8.65
N VAL A 17 -9.20 1.71 -7.59
CA VAL A 17 -9.97 0.97 -6.59
C VAL A 17 -11.23 0.34 -7.19
N GLN A 18 -12.00 1.11 -7.96
CA GLN A 18 -13.21 0.60 -8.62
C GLN A 18 -12.88 -0.55 -9.56
N LYS A 19 -11.80 -0.40 -10.34
CA LYS A 19 -11.32 -1.45 -11.23
C LYS A 19 -10.89 -2.70 -10.45
N SER A 20 -10.09 -2.56 -9.39
CA SER A 20 -9.66 -3.70 -8.57
C SER A 20 -10.82 -4.46 -7.93
N VAL A 21 -11.83 -3.75 -7.44
CA VAL A 21 -13.03 -4.37 -6.84
C VAL A 21 -13.84 -5.11 -7.90
N LYS A 22 -13.97 -4.52 -9.09
CA LYS A 22 -14.64 -5.15 -10.23
C LYS A 22 -13.90 -6.39 -10.73
N ASP A 23 -12.58 -6.29 -10.90
CA ASP A 23 -11.72 -7.38 -11.37
C ASP A 23 -11.66 -8.54 -10.36
N ALA A 24 -11.79 -8.25 -9.06
CA ALA A 24 -11.89 -9.25 -8.01
C ALA A 24 -13.32 -9.81 -7.83
N GLU A 25 -14.32 -9.25 -8.52
CA GLU A 25 -15.74 -9.62 -8.42
C GLU A 25 -16.29 -9.63 -6.97
N ILE A 26 -15.75 -8.75 -6.13
CA ILE A 26 -16.14 -8.66 -4.72
C ILE A 26 -17.05 -7.47 -4.44
N ASN A 27 -17.85 -7.57 -3.38
CA ASN A 27 -18.54 -6.41 -2.81
C ASN A 27 -17.62 -5.69 -1.83
N TYR A 28 -17.64 -4.36 -1.78
CA TYR A 28 -16.88 -3.57 -0.79
C TYR A 28 -17.08 -4.04 0.66
N ASN A 29 -18.27 -4.53 1.03
CA ASN A 29 -18.55 -5.02 2.38
C ASN A 29 -17.90 -6.38 2.72
N SER A 30 -17.50 -7.15 1.71
CA SER A 30 -16.80 -8.43 1.88
C SER A 30 -15.36 -8.26 2.34
N VAL A 31 -14.81 -7.05 2.22
CA VAL A 31 -13.46 -6.71 2.70
C VAL A 31 -13.43 -6.76 4.23
N ASN A 32 -12.47 -7.47 4.80
CA ASN A 32 -12.30 -7.58 6.26
C ASN A 32 -11.47 -6.45 6.85
N ALA A 33 -10.50 -5.91 6.10
CA ALA A 33 -9.60 -4.85 6.53
C ALA A 33 -9.09 -4.05 5.33
N ILE A 34 -8.72 -2.79 5.56
CA ILE A 34 -8.12 -1.92 4.53
C ILE A 34 -6.66 -1.69 4.92
N ALA A 35 -5.73 -2.00 4.03
CA ALA A 35 -4.31 -1.76 4.25
C ALA A 35 -3.82 -0.57 3.41
N VAL A 36 -2.99 0.30 3.99
CA VAL A 36 -2.39 1.44 3.30
C VAL A 36 -0.95 1.65 3.70
N THR A 37 -0.10 1.99 2.73
CA THR A 37 1.31 2.29 2.98
C THR A 37 1.44 3.57 3.80
N SER A 38 2.07 3.48 4.98
CA SER A 38 2.26 4.61 5.90
C SER A 38 3.63 5.30 5.76
N GLY A 39 4.52 4.79 4.90
CA GLY A 39 5.84 5.35 4.59
C GLY A 39 6.95 4.29 4.52
N PRO A 40 8.21 4.64 4.19
CA PRO A 40 8.68 5.96 3.72
C PRO A 40 8.35 6.24 2.24
N GLY A 41 8.19 7.52 1.89
CA GLY A 41 7.88 7.96 0.53
C GLY A 41 7.58 9.46 0.45
N LEU A 42 7.29 9.97 -0.76
CA LEU A 42 6.95 11.38 -0.98
C LEU A 42 5.64 11.73 -0.25
N LYS A 43 5.72 12.73 0.65
CA LYS A 43 4.63 13.15 1.54
C LYS A 43 3.30 13.40 0.81
N GLY A 44 3.35 13.98 -0.40
CA GLY A 44 2.16 14.32 -1.19
C GLY A 44 1.35 13.10 -1.65
N GLY A 45 1.99 12.05 -2.14
CA GLY A 45 1.30 10.83 -2.59
C GLY A 45 0.79 9.98 -1.42
N LEU A 46 1.58 9.88 -0.35
CA LEU A 46 1.18 9.16 0.87
C LEU A 46 -0.07 9.76 1.51
N LEU A 47 -0.15 11.09 1.58
CA LEU A 47 -1.31 11.76 2.19
C LEU A 47 -2.61 11.43 1.47
N VAL A 48 -2.59 11.39 0.13
CA VAL A 48 -3.77 11.05 -0.69
C VAL A 48 -4.21 9.62 -0.42
N GLY A 49 -3.28 8.65 -0.46
CA GLY A 49 -3.58 7.25 -0.19
C GLY A 49 -4.11 7.01 1.22
N VAL A 50 -3.45 7.58 2.23
CA VAL A 50 -3.86 7.45 3.64
C VAL A 50 -5.23 8.09 3.89
N THR A 51 -5.49 9.25 3.30
CA THR A 51 -6.79 9.93 3.44
C THR A 51 -7.90 9.11 2.80
N PHE A 52 -7.69 8.61 1.58
CA PHE A 52 -8.65 7.76 0.89
C PHE A 52 -8.94 6.47 1.66
N ALA A 53 -7.89 5.79 2.13
CA ALA A 53 -8.02 4.54 2.90
C ALA A 53 -8.74 4.77 4.24
N LYS A 54 -8.47 5.87 4.95
CA LYS A 54 -9.18 6.26 6.16
C LYS A 54 -10.67 6.51 5.89
N THR A 55 -10.99 7.27 4.85
CA THR A 55 -12.38 7.53 4.45
C THR A 55 -13.12 6.23 4.15
N MET A 56 -12.51 5.34 3.37
CA MET A 56 -13.12 4.06 3.04
C MET A 56 -13.30 3.17 4.28
N ALA A 57 -12.29 3.11 5.17
CA ALA A 57 -12.36 2.32 6.40
C ALA A 57 -13.48 2.83 7.32
N SER A 58 -13.64 4.15 7.39
CA SER A 58 -14.71 4.78 8.16
C SER A 58 -16.10 4.48 7.59
N ILE A 59 -16.28 4.52 6.26
CA ILE A 59 -17.56 4.23 5.61
C ILE A 59 -17.92 2.75 5.75
N LEU A 60 -16.97 1.86 5.49
CA LEU A 60 -17.18 0.40 5.55
C LEU A 60 -17.14 -0.16 6.98
N LYS A 61 -16.79 0.68 7.97
CA LYS A 61 -16.55 0.32 9.37
C LYS A 61 -15.60 -0.87 9.50
N LYS A 62 -14.49 -0.83 8.76
CA LYS A 62 -13.46 -1.87 8.73
C LYS A 62 -12.18 -1.38 9.39
N PRO A 63 -11.38 -2.27 9.99
CA PRO A 63 -10.06 -1.92 10.51
C PRO A 63 -9.16 -1.40 9.39
N LEU A 64 -8.39 -0.36 9.71
CA LEU A 64 -7.36 0.22 8.85
C LEU A 64 -5.98 -0.23 9.34
N LEU A 65 -5.16 -0.78 8.45
CA LEU A 65 -3.81 -1.26 8.72
C LEU A 65 -2.80 -0.35 8.02
N GLY A 66 -1.95 0.31 8.79
CA GLY A 66 -0.81 1.07 8.26
C GLY A 66 0.36 0.12 8.02
N ILE A 67 0.75 -0.08 6.76
CA ILE A 67 1.84 -0.97 6.39
C ILE A 67 3.10 -0.14 6.13
N ASN A 68 4.22 -0.54 6.74
CA ASN A 68 5.51 0.05 6.40
C ASN A 68 5.93 -0.44 5.01
N HIS A 69 6.32 0.48 4.13
CA HIS A 69 6.75 0.19 2.76
C HIS A 69 7.91 -0.82 2.73
N LEU A 70 8.86 -0.72 3.67
CA LEU A 70 9.99 -1.65 3.76
C LEU A 70 9.57 -3.03 4.26
N GLU A 71 8.65 -3.10 5.22
CA GLU A 71 8.07 -4.38 5.68
C GLU A 71 7.28 -5.06 4.56
N GLY A 72 6.55 -4.29 3.74
CA GLY A 72 5.84 -4.79 2.57
C GLY A 72 6.79 -5.47 1.57
N HIS A 73 7.93 -4.84 1.28
CA HIS A 73 8.95 -5.46 0.44
C HIS A 73 9.53 -6.74 1.05
N ALA A 74 9.79 -6.74 2.36
CA ALA A 74 10.34 -7.91 3.04
C ALA A 74 9.39 -9.10 3.08
N LEU A 75 8.09 -8.87 3.22
CA LEU A 75 7.08 -9.91 3.30
C LEU A 75 6.62 -10.42 1.93
N THR A 76 6.83 -9.64 0.85
CA THR A 76 6.43 -10.05 -0.51
C THR A 76 7.07 -11.37 -0.93
N ILE A 77 8.36 -11.60 -0.60
CA ILE A 77 9.02 -12.87 -0.94
C ILE A 77 8.39 -14.07 -0.22
N ARG A 78 7.75 -13.85 0.93
CA ARG A 78 7.03 -14.89 1.67
C ARG A 78 5.64 -15.19 1.10
N MET A 79 5.09 -14.33 0.26
CA MET A 79 3.84 -14.60 -0.45
C MET A 79 4.04 -15.54 -1.63
N THR A 80 5.23 -15.51 -2.24
CA THR A 80 5.58 -16.35 -3.41
C THR A 80 6.44 -17.55 -3.03
N GLN A 81 7.22 -17.47 -1.95
CA GLN A 81 8.13 -18.52 -1.51
C GLN A 81 7.92 -18.85 -0.02
N LYS A 82 8.02 -20.13 0.35
CA LYS A 82 7.95 -20.57 1.75
C LYS A 82 9.31 -20.38 2.44
N ILE A 83 9.70 -19.14 2.70
CA ILE A 83 10.91 -18.80 3.45
C ILE A 83 10.54 -18.58 4.92
N SER A 84 11.15 -19.31 5.86
CA SER A 84 11.01 -19.12 7.30
C SER A 84 12.01 -18.10 7.84
N PHE A 85 11.70 -17.48 8.98
CA PHE A 85 12.66 -16.61 9.66
C PHE A 85 13.81 -17.43 10.29
N PRO A 86 15.02 -16.85 10.45
CA PRO A 86 15.47 -15.57 9.89
C PRO A 86 15.98 -15.71 8.44
N TYR A 87 15.82 -14.66 7.62
CA TYR A 87 16.38 -14.59 6.26
C TYR A 87 16.96 -13.20 6.00
N LEU A 88 18.00 -13.13 5.18
CA LEU A 88 18.61 -11.88 4.74
C LEU A 88 17.91 -11.37 3.47
N LEU A 89 17.57 -10.08 3.45
CA LEU A 89 16.90 -9.44 2.31
C LEU A 89 17.69 -8.24 1.84
N LEU A 90 18.06 -8.23 0.55
CA LEU A 90 18.68 -7.09 -0.11
C LEU A 90 17.63 -6.35 -0.94
N LEU A 91 17.27 -5.13 -0.52
CA LEU A 91 16.34 -4.26 -1.24
C LEU A 91 17.11 -3.23 -2.07
N VAL A 92 17.07 -3.39 -3.40
CA VAL A 92 17.63 -2.42 -4.35
C VAL A 92 16.47 -1.78 -5.11
N THR A 93 16.14 -0.52 -4.79
CA THR A 93 15.15 0.26 -5.55
C THR A 93 15.77 1.58 -6.01
N GLY A 94 15.26 2.17 -7.09
CA GLY A 94 15.84 3.37 -7.72
C GLY A 94 15.92 4.63 -6.84
N GLY A 95 15.37 4.63 -5.63
CA GLY A 95 15.41 5.76 -4.68
C GLY A 95 15.72 5.41 -3.23
N ILE A 96 15.86 4.13 -2.86
CA ILE A 96 16.15 3.69 -1.48
C ILE A 96 17.40 2.79 -1.50
N ARG A 97 18.47 3.21 -0.81
CA ARG A 97 19.55 2.34 -0.35
C ARG A 97 19.36 2.12 1.15
N SER A 98 18.78 0.99 1.57
CA SER A 98 18.86 0.57 2.97
C SER A 98 19.27 -0.91 3.04
N LEU A 99 20.45 -1.16 3.60
CA LEU A 99 20.92 -2.48 3.99
C LEU A 99 20.38 -2.76 5.39
N SER A 100 19.59 -3.82 5.56
CA SER A 100 19.20 -4.32 6.89
C SER A 100 19.90 -5.67 7.08
N SER A 101 20.86 -5.70 8.00
CA SER A 101 21.54 -6.90 8.49
C SER A 101 20.67 -7.71 9.44
#